data_AF-A0AA51MTV4-F1
#
_entry.id   AF-A0AA51MTV4-F1
#
_cell.length_a   1.000
_cell.length_b   1.000
_cell.length_c   1.000
_cell.angle_alpha   90.00
_cell.angle_beta   90.00
_cell.angle_gamma   90.00
#
_symmetry.space_group_name_H-M   'P 1'
#
loop_
_entity.id
_entity.type
_entity.pdbx_description
1 polymer ?
#
loop_
_entity_poly.entity_id
_entity_poly.type
_entity_poly.pdbx_seq_one_letter_code
_entity_poly.pdbx_strand_id
1 'polypeptide(L)'
;MNIMNFVLKIDDTILNALTKIEENKKGFLILVNDNDVVVGTLTDGDIRRAFIKGYKIDNRIVDICKDDFNYVNEHDDFSKIVGIFKSEKIDFLPIVNENNHLINIITKKNMHVLLMEAIKFDLNYNFLSLDDTKLEHEIYNRPWGHYKTTFLNSQSQSKIITVNPKGELSLQEHKKREEHWIIILGEGEVVLGESIMKVREGSYVFIPKGCKHRLVNTSCTDLLMVAEVQLGDYFGEDDIIRYEDVYGRIKNNI
;
A
#
# COMPACT_ATOMS: atom_id res chain seq x y z
N MET A 1 -5.88 16.97 -2.93
CA MET A 1 -4.69 17.84 -2.84
C MET A 1 -4.67 18.77 -4.06
N ASN A 2 -4.14 20.00 -3.95
CA ASN A 2 -4.04 20.89 -5.10
C ASN A 2 -2.77 20.56 -5.92
N ILE A 3 -2.90 20.37 -7.24
CA ILE A 3 -1.79 20.09 -8.14
C ILE A 3 -0.72 21.19 -8.13
N MET A 4 -1.11 22.44 -7.85
CA MET A 4 -0.20 23.59 -7.79
C MET A 4 0.86 23.46 -6.69
N ASN A 5 0.60 22.65 -5.65
CA ASN A 5 1.58 22.38 -4.59
C ASN A 5 2.77 21.54 -5.08
N PHE A 6 2.66 20.96 -6.28
CA PHE A 6 3.73 20.19 -6.91
C PHE A 6 4.50 20.97 -7.96
N VAL A 7 4.02 22.14 -8.36
CA VAL A 7 4.62 22.89 -9.48
C VAL A 7 5.64 23.89 -8.95
N LEU A 8 6.81 23.97 -9.57
CA LEU A 8 7.87 24.94 -9.24
C LEU A 8 8.42 25.56 -10.53
N LYS A 9 8.76 26.86 -10.51
CA LYS A 9 9.40 27.49 -11.67
C LYS A 9 10.86 27.05 -11.71
N ILE A 10 11.40 26.77 -12.91
CA ILE A 10 12.80 26.33 -13.06
C ILE A 10 13.83 27.35 -12.51
N ASP A 11 13.39 28.60 -12.45
CA ASP A 11 14.15 29.75 -12.03
C ASP A 11 14.13 30.00 -10.51
N ASP A 12 13.33 29.24 -9.76
CA ASP A 12 13.28 29.23 -8.30
C ASP A 12 14.56 28.66 -7.67
N THR A 13 14.71 28.84 -6.36
CA THR A 13 15.83 28.33 -5.58
C THR A 13 15.61 26.91 -5.05
N ILE A 14 16.70 26.24 -4.67
CA ILE A 14 16.64 24.97 -3.94
C ILE A 14 15.85 25.10 -2.63
N LEU A 15 15.94 26.23 -1.94
CA LEU A 15 15.16 26.50 -0.72
C LEU A 15 13.66 26.45 -1.01
N ASN A 16 13.19 27.14 -2.07
CA ASN A 16 11.77 27.11 -2.46
C ASN A 16 11.31 25.69 -2.83
N ALA A 17 12.16 24.91 -3.50
CA ALA A 17 11.87 23.52 -3.79
C ALA A 17 11.70 22.67 -2.52
N LEU A 18 12.63 22.78 -1.56
CA LEU A 18 12.55 22.08 -0.29
C LEU A 18 11.29 22.45 0.50
N THR A 19 10.92 23.74 0.52
CA THR A 19 9.67 24.20 1.16
C THR A 19 8.45 23.56 0.51
N LYS A 20 8.36 23.53 -0.83
CA LYS A 20 7.22 22.89 -1.51
C LYS A 20 7.17 21.37 -1.32
N ILE A 21 8.33 20.72 -1.28
CA ILE A 21 8.41 19.27 -1.00
C ILE A 21 7.90 18.96 0.41
N GLU A 22 8.30 19.75 1.41
CA GLU A 22 7.80 19.61 2.78
C GLU A 22 6.28 19.81 2.85
N GLU A 23 5.76 20.82 2.14
CA GLU A 23 4.32 21.09 2.08
C GLU A 23 3.53 19.95 1.42
N ASN A 24 4.05 19.36 0.35
CA ASN A 24 3.35 18.32 -0.41
C ASN A 24 3.55 16.90 0.15
N LYS A 25 4.60 16.66 0.95
CA LYS A 25 4.91 15.38 1.61
C LYS A 25 5.08 14.18 0.67
N LYS A 26 5.39 14.42 -0.61
CA LYS A 26 5.57 13.37 -1.62
C LYS A 26 7.00 13.29 -2.15
N GLY A 27 7.89 14.22 -1.81
CA GLY A 27 9.32 14.13 -2.14
C GLY A 27 9.68 14.48 -3.59
N PHE A 28 8.74 15.06 -4.34
CA PHE A 28 8.93 15.45 -5.74
C PHE A 28 8.18 16.71 -6.13
N LEU A 29 8.63 17.33 -7.23
CA LEU A 29 8.04 18.48 -7.89
C LEU A 29 8.08 18.34 -9.42
N ILE A 30 7.16 19.03 -10.09
CA ILE A 30 7.11 19.24 -11.52
C ILE A 30 7.65 20.64 -11.82
N LEU A 31 8.60 20.72 -12.73
CA LEU A 31 9.26 21.96 -13.10
C LEU A 31 8.60 22.55 -14.33
N VAL A 32 8.28 23.84 -14.26
CA VAL A 32 7.71 24.57 -15.38
C VAL A 32 8.55 25.80 -15.72
N ASN A 33 8.51 26.21 -16.98
CA ASN A 33 9.07 27.49 -17.41
C ASN A 33 8.08 28.64 -17.18
N ASP A 34 8.41 29.84 -17.64
CA ASP A 34 7.57 31.04 -17.49
C ASP A 34 6.21 30.92 -18.19
N ASN A 35 6.11 30.10 -19.25
CA ASN A 35 4.89 29.83 -19.99
C ASN A 35 4.06 28.66 -19.42
N ASP A 36 4.39 28.16 -18.22
CA ASP A 36 3.73 27.01 -17.57
C ASP A 36 3.87 25.67 -18.33
N VAL A 37 4.82 25.59 -19.25
CA VAL A 37 5.19 24.35 -19.92
C VAL A 37 6.07 23.51 -19.00
N VAL A 38 5.74 22.23 -18.87
CA VAL A 38 6.53 21.26 -18.10
C VAL A 38 7.86 21.02 -18.81
N VAL A 39 8.95 21.28 -18.10
CA VAL A 39 10.33 21.17 -18.60
C VAL A 39 11.16 20.15 -17.83
N GLY A 40 10.64 19.63 -16.72
CA GLY A 40 11.38 18.65 -15.93
C GLY A 40 10.66 18.18 -14.67
N THR A 41 11.36 17.36 -13.91
CA THR A 41 10.95 16.89 -12.59
C THR A 41 12.10 17.03 -11.61
N LEU A 42 11.79 17.25 -10.34
CA LEU A 42 12.77 17.34 -9.27
C LEU A 42 12.39 16.42 -8.12
N THR A 43 13.36 15.72 -7.55
CA THR A 43 13.17 14.85 -6.37
C THR A 43 14.14 15.20 -5.24
N ASP A 44 13.87 14.72 -4.02
CA ASP A 44 14.85 14.76 -2.92
C ASP A 44 16.20 14.16 -3.32
N GLY A 45 16.19 13.15 -4.20
CA GLY A 45 17.39 12.55 -4.75
C GLY A 45 18.23 13.54 -5.55
N ASP A 46 17.61 14.40 -6.35
CA ASP A 46 18.30 15.42 -7.14
C ASP A 46 18.90 16.51 -6.26
N ILE A 47 18.11 17.01 -5.29
CA ILE A 47 18.57 18.02 -4.33
C ILE A 47 19.75 17.48 -3.50
N ARG A 48 19.63 16.24 -2.98
CA ARG A 48 20.73 15.58 -2.28
C ARG A 48 21.99 15.48 -3.14
N ARG A 49 21.85 15.12 -4.42
CA ARG A 49 22.99 15.07 -5.36
C ARG A 49 23.59 16.45 -5.61
N ALA A 50 22.77 17.50 -5.64
CA ALA A 50 23.24 18.87 -5.77
C ALA A 50 24.10 19.28 -4.55
N PHE A 51 23.65 19.01 -3.33
CA PHE A 51 24.45 19.30 -2.14
C PHE A 51 25.79 18.56 -2.12
N ILE A 52 25.83 17.29 -2.55
CA ILE A 52 27.09 16.53 -2.68
C ILE A 52 28.05 17.20 -3.68
N LYS A 53 27.53 17.87 -4.71
CA LYS A 53 28.32 18.60 -5.70
C LYS A 53 28.71 20.02 -5.26
N GLY A 54 28.32 20.46 -4.06
CA GLY A 54 28.69 21.77 -3.50
C GLY A 54 27.71 22.90 -3.81
N TYR A 55 26.53 22.61 -4.40
CA TYR A 55 25.45 23.58 -4.50
C TYR A 55 24.93 23.93 -3.11
N LYS A 56 24.33 25.12 -2.98
CA LYS A 56 23.77 25.70 -1.77
C LYS A 56 22.28 25.98 -1.97
N ILE A 57 21.57 26.21 -0.86
CA ILE A 57 20.11 26.40 -0.85
C ILE A 57 19.62 27.60 -1.70
N ASP A 58 20.48 28.57 -1.94
CA ASP A 58 20.23 29.78 -2.72
C ASP A 58 20.52 29.61 -4.23
N ASN A 59 21.14 28.49 -4.64
CA ASN A 59 21.30 28.18 -6.05
C ASN A 59 19.96 27.88 -6.73
N ARG A 60 19.91 28.10 -8.05
CA ARG A 60 18.70 27.94 -8.85
C ARG A 60 18.48 26.48 -9.22
N ILE A 61 17.22 26.12 -9.44
CA ILE A 61 16.83 24.78 -9.85
C ILE A 61 17.34 24.43 -11.25
N VAL A 62 17.34 25.39 -12.17
CA VAL A 62 17.92 25.24 -13.52
C VAL A 62 19.36 24.70 -13.50
N ASP A 63 20.15 25.02 -12.47
CA ASP A 63 21.56 24.62 -12.39
C ASP A 63 21.78 23.16 -11.99
N ILE A 64 20.73 22.49 -11.48
CA ILE A 64 20.82 21.13 -10.91
C ILE A 64 19.91 20.11 -11.60
N CYS A 65 18.98 20.58 -12.44
CA CYS A 65 18.01 19.74 -13.12
C CYS A 65 18.59 19.01 -14.33
N LYS A 66 17.94 17.92 -14.70
CA LYS A 66 18.24 17.17 -15.92
C LYS A 66 17.20 17.51 -16.98
N ASP A 67 17.65 17.54 -18.23
CA ASP A 67 16.80 17.83 -19.39
C ASP A 67 15.89 16.64 -19.77
N ASP A 68 16.18 15.43 -19.28
CA ASP A 68 15.44 14.21 -19.59
C ASP A 68 14.56 13.77 -18.40
N PHE A 69 13.26 13.66 -18.65
CA PHE A 69 12.26 13.21 -17.68
C PHE A 69 11.15 12.43 -18.38
N ASN A 70 10.49 11.55 -17.62
CA ASN A 70 9.38 10.75 -18.12
C ASN A 70 8.06 11.47 -17.87
N TYR A 71 7.17 11.46 -18.86
CA TYR A 71 5.84 12.03 -18.79
C TYR A 71 4.86 11.23 -19.65
N VAL A 72 3.58 11.54 -19.49
CA VAL A 72 2.47 10.91 -20.20
C VAL A 72 1.63 12.03 -20.82
N ASN A 73 1.23 11.87 -22.08
CA ASN A 73 0.29 12.77 -22.73
C ASN A 73 -1.16 12.35 -22.40
N GLU A 74 -2.09 13.29 -22.39
CA GLU A 74 -3.51 13.04 -22.10
C GLU A 74 -4.21 12.03 -23.03
N HIS A 75 -3.61 11.74 -24.19
CA HIS A 75 -4.10 10.75 -25.15
C HIS A 75 -3.38 9.40 -25.08
N ASP A 76 -2.38 9.26 -24.22
CA ASP A 76 -1.68 8.00 -24.02
C ASP A 76 -2.56 6.96 -23.32
N ASP A 77 -2.29 5.69 -23.59
CA ASP A 77 -3.01 4.59 -22.99
C ASP A 77 -2.45 4.18 -21.63
N PHE A 78 -3.25 3.39 -20.89
CA PHE A 78 -2.84 2.83 -19.61
C PHE A 78 -1.60 1.93 -19.74
N SER A 79 -1.43 1.25 -20.88
CA SER A 79 -0.30 0.35 -21.13
C SER A 79 1.03 1.07 -21.10
N LYS A 80 1.10 2.30 -21.61
CA LYS A 80 2.31 3.14 -21.57
C LYS A 80 2.70 3.47 -20.13
N ILE A 81 1.73 3.86 -19.30
CA ILE A 81 1.94 4.16 -17.88
C ILE A 81 2.49 2.94 -17.15
N VAL A 82 1.86 1.78 -17.35
CA VAL A 82 2.34 0.51 -16.79
C VAL A 82 3.75 0.21 -17.27
N GLY A 83 4.04 0.43 -18.56
CA GLY A 83 5.36 0.25 -19.15
C GLY A 83 6.44 1.08 -18.44
N ILE A 84 6.14 2.36 -18.17
CA ILE A 84 7.09 3.26 -17.49
C ILE A 84 7.26 2.87 -16.02
N PHE A 85 6.17 2.58 -15.30
CA PHE A 85 6.22 2.20 -13.87
C PHE A 85 6.81 0.81 -13.58
N LYS A 86 7.11 0.00 -14.62
CA LYS A 86 7.95 -1.20 -14.45
C LYS A 86 9.36 -0.87 -13.97
N SER A 87 9.86 0.33 -14.28
CA SER A 87 11.13 0.81 -13.73
C SER A 87 11.02 0.98 -12.21
N GLU A 88 12.02 0.51 -11.47
CA GLU A 88 12.14 0.75 -10.03
C GLU A 88 12.56 2.19 -9.70
N LYS A 89 12.96 2.98 -10.69
CA LYS A 89 13.48 4.34 -10.50
C LYS A 89 12.42 5.44 -10.62
N ILE A 90 11.22 5.09 -11.08
CA ILE A 90 10.17 6.06 -11.41
C ILE A 90 8.95 5.78 -10.54
N ASP A 91 8.66 6.71 -9.64
CA ASP A 91 7.55 6.60 -8.69
C ASP A 91 6.38 7.55 -9.01
N PHE A 92 6.57 8.47 -9.96
CA PHE A 92 5.53 9.40 -10.41
C PHE A 92 5.74 9.82 -11.86
N LEU A 93 4.65 10.26 -12.49
CA LEU A 93 4.61 10.77 -13.84
C LEU A 93 3.71 12.01 -13.92
N PRO A 94 4.22 13.15 -14.41
CA PRO A 94 3.36 14.23 -14.87
C PRO A 94 2.57 13.78 -16.10
N ILE A 95 1.29 14.16 -16.12
CA ILE A 95 0.39 14.01 -17.26
C ILE A 95 0.21 15.40 -17.86
N VAL A 96 0.48 15.53 -19.15
CA VAL A 96 0.46 16.80 -19.87
C VAL A 96 -0.50 16.78 -21.05
N ASN A 97 -0.99 17.96 -21.44
CA ASN A 97 -1.76 18.11 -22.68
C ASN A 97 -0.87 18.19 -23.92
N GLU A 98 -1.46 18.38 -25.10
CA GLU A 98 -0.73 18.57 -26.37
C GLU A 98 0.27 19.74 -26.37
N ASN A 99 0.05 20.75 -25.52
CA ASN A 99 0.93 21.92 -25.38
C ASN A 99 1.97 21.75 -24.24
N ASN A 100 2.13 20.54 -23.70
CA ASN A 100 3.01 20.23 -22.57
C ASN A 100 2.69 21.01 -21.27
N HIS A 101 1.46 21.50 -21.10
CA HIS A 101 1.01 22.02 -19.82
C HIS A 101 0.58 20.86 -18.92
N LEU A 102 0.91 20.96 -17.63
CA LEU A 102 0.53 19.95 -16.63
C LEU A 102 -0.98 19.91 -16.44
N ILE A 103 -1.59 18.75 -16.65
CA ILE A 103 -3.02 18.52 -16.38
C ILE A 103 -3.23 17.69 -15.11
N ASN A 104 -2.35 16.72 -14.85
CA ASN A 104 -2.50 15.79 -13.74
C ASN A 104 -1.15 15.17 -13.35
N ILE A 105 -1.12 14.47 -12.22
CA ILE A 105 0.06 13.73 -11.75
C ILE A 105 -0.42 12.37 -11.28
N ILE A 106 0.18 11.30 -11.79
CA ILE A 106 -0.06 9.95 -11.31
C ILE A 106 1.20 9.42 -10.62
N THR A 107 1.05 8.89 -9.41
CA THR A 107 2.12 8.14 -8.74
C THR A 107 1.94 6.64 -8.95
N LYS A 108 3.03 5.89 -8.81
CA LYS A 108 3.00 4.43 -8.82
C LYS A 108 2.10 3.89 -7.70
N LYS A 109 2.13 4.52 -6.51
CA LYS A 109 1.18 4.24 -5.42
C LYS A 109 -0.28 4.47 -5.85
N ASN A 110 -0.59 5.58 -6.51
CA ASN A 110 -1.95 5.83 -7.02
C ASN A 110 -2.41 4.75 -8.00
N MET A 111 -1.53 4.28 -8.88
CA MET A 111 -1.84 3.18 -9.80
C MET A 111 -2.19 1.89 -9.04
N HIS A 112 -1.46 1.55 -7.97
CA HIS A 112 -1.78 0.39 -7.14
C HIS A 112 -3.16 0.53 -6.48
N VAL A 113 -3.48 1.70 -5.89
CA VAL A 113 -4.81 1.94 -5.27
C VAL A 113 -5.93 1.80 -6.31
N LEU A 114 -5.75 2.37 -7.50
CA LEU A 114 -6.73 2.29 -8.59
C LEU A 114 -7.05 0.84 -8.96
N LEU A 115 -6.02 0.00 -9.08
CA LEU A 115 -6.17 -1.42 -9.41
C LEU A 115 -6.85 -2.20 -8.27
N MET A 116 -6.47 -1.94 -7.01
CA MET A 116 -7.05 -2.64 -5.85
C MET A 116 -8.52 -2.31 -5.60
N GLU A 117 -8.93 -1.07 -5.86
CA GLU A 117 -10.30 -0.58 -5.67
C GLU A 117 -11.16 -0.75 -6.93
N ALA A 118 -10.61 -1.39 -7.98
CA ALA A 118 -11.27 -1.57 -9.27
C ALA A 118 -11.81 -0.24 -9.88
N ILE A 119 -11.11 0.86 -9.63
CA ILE A 119 -11.48 2.18 -10.17
C ILE A 119 -11.15 2.19 -11.66
N LYS A 120 -12.11 2.60 -12.49
CA LYS A 120 -11.90 2.74 -13.93
C LYS A 120 -10.80 3.77 -14.18
N PHE A 121 -9.79 3.38 -14.96
CA PHE A 121 -8.73 4.30 -15.36
C PHE A 121 -9.27 5.42 -16.27
N ASP A 122 -9.02 6.66 -15.85
CA ASP A 122 -9.35 7.88 -16.58
C ASP A 122 -8.30 8.93 -16.22
N LEU A 123 -7.63 9.52 -17.21
CA LEU A 123 -6.59 10.53 -17.00
C LEU A 123 -7.13 11.83 -16.39
N ASN A 124 -8.44 12.06 -16.46
CA ASN A 124 -9.13 13.18 -15.81
C ASN A 124 -9.44 12.91 -14.33
N TYR A 125 -9.23 11.68 -13.85
CA TYR A 125 -9.44 11.34 -12.45
C TYR A 125 -8.43 12.07 -11.57
N ASN A 126 -8.87 12.65 -10.46
CA ASN A 126 -7.96 13.29 -9.50
C ASN A 126 -7.14 12.23 -8.73
N PHE A 127 -6.04 11.74 -9.31
CA PHE A 127 -5.21 10.70 -8.70
C PHE A 127 -4.64 11.15 -7.35
N LEU A 128 -4.40 12.45 -7.17
CA LEU A 128 -3.92 13.04 -5.92
C LEU A 128 -4.97 13.05 -4.80
N SER A 129 -6.23 12.67 -5.07
CA SER A 129 -7.22 12.40 -4.02
C SER A 129 -7.27 10.93 -3.58
N LEU A 130 -6.54 10.03 -4.25
CA LEU A 130 -6.46 8.65 -3.81
C LEU A 130 -5.66 8.56 -2.52
N ASP A 131 -6.25 7.88 -1.54
CA ASP A 131 -5.60 7.57 -0.29
C ASP A 131 -4.62 6.41 -0.47
N ASP A 132 -3.35 6.75 -0.61
CA ASP A 132 -2.27 5.78 -0.75
C ASP A 132 -1.83 5.13 0.57
N THR A 133 -2.32 5.62 1.71
CA THR A 133 -2.09 4.97 3.02
C THR A 133 -2.72 3.59 3.07
N LYS A 134 -3.74 3.34 2.24
CA LYS A 134 -4.34 2.01 2.06
C LYS A 134 -3.36 0.93 1.60
N LEU A 135 -2.23 1.31 0.99
CA LEU A 135 -1.16 0.36 0.60
C LEU A 135 -0.21 0.04 1.74
N GLU A 136 -0.17 0.92 2.76
CA GLU A 136 0.73 0.78 3.90
C GLU A 136 0.08 -0.16 4.91
N HIS A 137 0.30 -1.45 4.69
CA HIS A 137 -0.17 -2.47 5.59
C HIS A 137 0.85 -2.76 6.68
N GLU A 138 0.47 -2.45 7.92
CA GLU A 138 1.29 -2.72 9.09
C GLU A 138 1.47 -4.21 9.35
N ILE A 139 2.61 -4.54 9.97
CA ILE A 139 2.88 -5.84 10.56
C ILE A 139 2.44 -5.76 12.01
N TYR A 140 1.53 -6.65 12.39
CA TYR A 140 0.96 -6.67 13.73
C TYR A 140 1.50 -7.87 14.50
N ASN A 141 2.23 -7.60 15.58
CA ASN A 141 2.65 -8.63 16.51
C ASN A 141 1.47 -9.10 17.37
N ARG A 142 1.44 -10.40 17.65
CA ARG A 142 0.47 -11.07 18.50
C ARG A 142 1.20 -12.06 19.42
N PRO A 143 0.63 -12.43 20.57
CA PRO A 143 1.27 -13.39 21.47
C PRO A 143 1.58 -14.76 20.82
N TRP A 144 0.79 -15.16 19.83
CA TRP A 144 0.96 -16.39 19.07
C TRP A 144 1.86 -16.25 17.83
N GLY A 145 2.33 -15.05 17.48
CA GLY A 145 3.06 -14.81 16.23
C GLY A 145 2.84 -13.40 15.68
N HIS A 146 2.54 -13.30 14.39
CA HIS A 146 2.26 -12.01 13.76
C HIS A 146 1.42 -12.19 12.50
N TYR A 147 0.83 -11.10 12.01
CA TYR A 147 0.24 -11.07 10.69
C TYR A 147 0.57 -9.78 9.95
N LYS A 148 0.52 -9.84 8.63
CA LYS A 148 0.65 -8.71 7.72
C LYS A 148 -0.56 -8.67 6.81
N THR A 149 -1.24 -7.53 6.73
CA THR A 149 -2.27 -7.33 5.70
C THR A 149 -1.58 -7.17 4.35
N THR A 150 -2.09 -7.78 3.29
CA THR A 150 -1.50 -7.73 1.95
C THR A 150 -2.31 -6.86 0.99
N PHE A 151 -3.62 -6.80 1.16
CA PHE A 151 -4.51 -5.80 0.56
C PHE A 151 -5.79 -5.65 1.37
N LEU A 152 -6.46 -4.50 1.23
CA LEU A 152 -7.78 -4.22 1.80
C LEU A 152 -8.56 -3.33 0.83
N ASN A 153 -9.79 -3.71 0.51
CA ASN A 153 -10.76 -2.88 -0.20
C ASN A 153 -12.17 -3.04 0.40
N SER A 154 -13.16 -2.43 -0.26
CA SER A 154 -14.56 -2.46 0.21
C SER A 154 -15.21 -3.85 0.27
N GLN A 155 -14.65 -4.86 -0.42
CA GLN A 155 -15.26 -6.19 -0.57
C GLN A 155 -14.43 -7.31 0.05
N SER A 156 -13.15 -7.05 0.33
CA SER A 156 -12.21 -8.09 0.74
C SER A 156 -10.99 -7.56 1.48
N GLN A 157 -10.45 -8.40 2.35
CA GLN A 157 -9.16 -8.21 3.01
C GLN A 157 -8.33 -9.47 2.84
N SER A 158 -7.03 -9.35 2.59
CA SER A 158 -6.12 -10.50 2.66
C SER A 158 -4.99 -10.26 3.65
N LYS A 159 -4.58 -11.36 4.31
CA LYS A 159 -3.51 -11.37 5.30
C LYS A 159 -2.59 -12.55 5.07
N ILE A 160 -1.32 -12.37 5.42
CA ILE A 160 -0.41 -13.47 5.73
C ILE A 160 -0.29 -13.54 7.23
N ILE A 161 -0.66 -14.67 7.80
CA ILE A 161 -0.59 -14.92 9.24
C ILE A 161 0.53 -15.95 9.46
N THR A 162 1.42 -15.66 10.41
CA THR A 162 2.49 -16.56 10.84
C THR A 162 2.32 -16.87 12.32
N VAL A 163 2.18 -18.16 12.63
CA VAL A 163 1.98 -18.68 13.98
C VAL A 163 3.27 -19.35 14.44
N ASN A 164 3.79 -18.88 15.58
CA ASN A 164 4.99 -19.43 16.21
C ASN A 164 4.78 -20.89 16.62
N PRO A 165 5.85 -21.67 16.83
CA PRO A 165 5.72 -23.04 17.33
C PRO A 165 4.90 -23.05 18.63
N LYS A 166 3.96 -23.99 18.73
CA LYS A 166 2.98 -24.08 19.84
C LYS A 166 2.07 -22.86 20.03
N GLY A 167 2.10 -21.89 19.13
CA GLY A 167 1.19 -20.75 19.14
C GLY A 167 -0.21 -21.15 18.68
N GLU A 168 -1.23 -20.48 19.20
CA GLU A 168 -2.61 -20.65 18.74
C GLU A 168 -3.33 -19.30 18.59
N LEU A 169 -4.16 -19.18 17.57
CA LEU A 169 -5.10 -18.06 17.50
C LEU A 169 -6.16 -18.22 18.60
N SER A 170 -6.84 -17.13 18.98
CA SER A 170 -8.00 -17.26 19.86
C SER A 170 -9.11 -18.04 19.13
N LEU A 171 -9.94 -18.79 19.87
CA LEU A 171 -11.18 -19.31 19.28
C LEU A 171 -12.10 -18.13 19.02
N GLN A 172 -12.39 -17.89 17.74
CA GLN A 172 -13.09 -16.69 17.30
C GLN A 172 -14.20 -16.98 16.30
N GLU A 173 -15.09 -16.03 16.15
CA GLU A 173 -16.19 -16.04 15.18
C GLU A 173 -16.36 -14.63 14.60
N HIS A 174 -16.73 -14.58 13.32
CA HIS A 174 -17.06 -13.35 12.60
C HIS A 174 -18.47 -13.44 12.05
N LYS A 175 -19.28 -12.38 12.22
CA LYS A 175 -20.67 -12.37 11.76
C LYS A 175 -20.82 -11.78 10.37
N LYS A 176 -19.92 -10.88 9.96
CA LYS A 176 -20.06 -10.12 8.72
C LYS A 176 -19.19 -10.63 7.58
N ARG A 177 -18.18 -11.44 7.87
CA ARG A 177 -17.23 -11.97 6.88
C ARG A 177 -17.07 -13.48 6.93
N GLU A 178 -16.84 -14.07 5.78
CA GLU A 178 -16.33 -15.43 5.62
C GLU A 178 -14.83 -15.38 5.37
N GLU A 179 -14.14 -16.49 5.61
CA GLU A 179 -12.69 -16.57 5.44
C GLU A 179 -12.28 -17.81 4.64
N HIS A 180 -11.24 -17.62 3.85
CA HIS A 180 -10.63 -18.63 2.99
C HIS A 180 -9.16 -18.71 3.34
N TRP A 181 -8.75 -19.87 3.86
CA TRP A 181 -7.39 -20.10 4.33
C TRP A 181 -6.68 -21.10 3.44
N ILE A 182 -5.44 -20.80 3.09
CA ILE A 182 -4.52 -21.72 2.42
C ILE A 182 -3.24 -21.79 3.24
N ILE A 183 -2.88 -22.98 3.73
CA ILE A 183 -1.62 -23.18 4.44
C ILE A 183 -0.47 -23.11 3.44
N ILE A 184 0.43 -22.15 3.64
CA ILE A 184 1.59 -21.89 2.79
C ILE A 184 2.80 -22.69 3.26
N LEU A 185 3.00 -22.77 4.57
CA LEU A 185 4.18 -23.37 5.21
C LEU A 185 3.78 -24.07 6.51
N GLY A 186 4.37 -25.23 6.77
CA GLY A 186 4.25 -25.95 8.03
C GLY A 186 2.97 -26.76 8.18
N GLU A 187 2.72 -27.22 9.41
CA GLU A 187 1.58 -28.06 9.77
C GLU A 187 0.95 -27.64 11.11
N GLY A 188 -0.30 -28.01 11.28
CA GLY A 188 -1.08 -27.60 12.42
C GLY A 188 -2.45 -28.26 12.47
N GLU A 189 -3.29 -27.69 13.31
CA GLU A 189 -4.69 -28.07 13.43
C GLU A 189 -5.58 -26.85 13.27
N VAL A 190 -6.70 -27.03 12.57
CA VAL A 190 -7.77 -26.05 12.48
C VAL A 190 -8.98 -26.59 13.21
N VAL A 191 -9.46 -25.83 14.19
CA VAL A 191 -10.79 -26.03 14.78
C VAL A 191 -11.79 -25.32 13.87
N LEU A 192 -12.86 -26.01 13.47
CA LEU A 192 -13.95 -25.47 12.68
C LEU A 192 -15.29 -25.99 13.22
N GLY A 193 -16.03 -25.12 13.92
CA GLY A 193 -17.19 -25.50 14.71
C GLY A 193 -16.82 -26.53 15.78
N GLU A 194 -17.34 -27.74 15.63
CA GLU A 194 -17.07 -28.88 16.54
C GLU A 194 -16.00 -29.84 15.99
N SER A 195 -15.47 -29.57 14.79
CA SER A 195 -14.50 -30.44 14.12
C SER A 195 -13.07 -29.93 14.30
N ILE A 196 -12.12 -30.87 14.40
CA ILE A 196 -10.68 -30.59 14.37
C ILE A 196 -10.11 -31.24 13.11
N MET A 197 -9.41 -30.44 12.31
CA MET A 197 -8.82 -30.86 11.04
C MET A 197 -7.31 -30.67 11.10
N LYS A 198 -6.54 -31.72 10.80
CA LYS A 198 -5.11 -31.58 10.59
C LYS A 198 -4.85 -30.90 9.25
N VAL A 199 -4.01 -29.89 9.27
CA VAL A 199 -3.65 -29.11 8.09
C VAL A 199 -2.14 -29.11 7.89
N ARG A 200 -1.73 -29.03 6.63
CA ARG A 200 -0.34 -28.93 6.21
C ARG A 200 -0.26 -28.06 4.97
N GLU A 201 0.93 -27.79 4.48
CA GLU A 201 1.17 -27.08 3.22
C GLU A 201 0.23 -27.54 2.09
N GLY A 202 -0.43 -26.57 1.45
CA GLY A 202 -1.42 -26.79 0.40
C GLY A 202 -2.83 -27.13 0.90
N SER A 203 -3.05 -27.32 2.20
CA SER A 203 -4.40 -27.48 2.77
C SER A 203 -5.21 -26.19 2.60
N TYR A 204 -6.46 -26.35 2.16
CA TYR A 204 -7.45 -25.29 2.06
C TYR A 204 -8.54 -25.46 3.13
N VAL A 205 -8.92 -24.37 3.77
CA VAL A 205 -10.03 -24.33 4.73
C VAL A 205 -10.97 -23.18 4.41
N PHE A 206 -12.26 -23.48 4.30
CA PHE A 206 -13.32 -22.49 4.21
C PHE A 206 -14.00 -22.31 5.57
N ILE A 207 -14.16 -21.05 5.98
CA ILE A 207 -14.78 -20.68 7.26
C ILE A 207 -16.01 -19.82 6.94
N PRO A 208 -17.22 -20.39 7.08
CA PRO A 208 -18.46 -19.63 6.89
C PRO A 208 -18.64 -18.54 7.96
N LYS A 209 -19.45 -17.52 7.61
CA LYS A 209 -19.96 -16.53 8.59
C LYS A 209 -20.62 -17.24 9.78
N GLY A 210 -20.33 -16.77 10.99
CA GLY A 210 -20.86 -17.33 12.23
C GLY A 210 -20.23 -18.66 12.66
N CYS A 211 -19.22 -19.16 11.95
CA CYS A 211 -18.52 -20.38 12.35
C CYS A 211 -17.38 -20.06 13.31
N LYS A 212 -17.36 -20.75 14.48
CA LYS A 212 -16.23 -20.69 15.40
C LYS A 212 -15.02 -21.39 14.77
N HIS A 213 -13.87 -20.76 14.83
CA HIS A 213 -12.67 -21.31 14.23
C HIS A 213 -11.39 -20.89 14.98
N ARG A 214 -10.33 -21.69 14.84
CA ARG A 214 -9.00 -21.46 15.42
C ARG A 214 -7.94 -22.14 14.57
N LEU A 215 -6.78 -21.48 14.37
CA LEU A 215 -5.56 -22.11 13.87
C LEU A 215 -4.59 -22.38 15.02
N VAL A 216 -4.05 -23.59 15.09
CA VAL A 216 -3.06 -24.02 16.08
C VAL A 216 -1.83 -24.54 15.37
N ASN A 217 -0.65 -24.00 15.71
CA ASN A 217 0.61 -24.60 15.28
C ASN A 217 0.98 -25.74 16.22
N THR A 218 0.91 -26.97 15.71
CA THR A 218 1.22 -28.17 16.51
C THR A 218 2.71 -28.48 16.56
N SER A 219 3.54 -27.87 15.70
CA SER A 219 4.99 -28.06 15.70
C SER A 219 5.64 -27.47 16.97
N CYS A 220 6.71 -28.11 17.43
CA CYS A 220 7.56 -27.62 18.51
C CYS A 220 8.64 -26.67 18.03
N THR A 221 8.96 -26.70 16.73
CA THR A 221 10.16 -26.07 16.16
C THR A 221 9.84 -25.12 15.00
N ASP A 222 8.85 -25.47 14.19
CA ASP A 222 8.61 -24.83 12.90
C ASP A 222 7.47 -23.81 12.95
N LEU A 223 7.56 -22.81 12.08
CA LEU A 223 6.49 -21.84 11.87
C LEU A 223 5.36 -22.45 11.06
N LEU A 224 4.14 -21.97 11.30
CA LEU A 224 2.96 -22.26 10.49
C LEU A 224 2.51 -20.96 9.83
N MET A 225 2.43 -20.95 8.49
CA MET A 225 2.02 -19.78 7.72
C MET A 225 0.75 -20.05 6.93
N VAL A 226 -0.20 -19.11 6.97
CA VAL A 226 -1.46 -19.17 6.23
C VAL A 226 -1.68 -17.90 5.43
N ALA A 227 -2.09 -18.06 4.16
CA ALA A 227 -2.73 -17.01 3.38
C ALA A 227 -4.22 -17.00 3.71
N GLU A 228 -4.71 -15.87 4.17
CA GLU A 228 -6.11 -15.63 4.46
C GLU A 228 -6.68 -14.64 3.44
N VAL A 229 -7.86 -14.96 2.93
CA VAL A 229 -8.73 -14.03 2.21
C VAL A 229 -10.07 -13.97 2.95
N GLN A 230 -10.45 -12.78 3.37
CA GLN A 230 -11.72 -12.48 4.02
C GLN A 230 -12.65 -11.82 3.01
N LEU A 231 -13.89 -12.29 2.91
CA LEU A 231 -14.92 -11.74 2.02
C LEU A 231 -16.10 -11.23 2.84
N GLY A 232 -16.55 -10.00 2.57
CA GLY A 232 -17.61 -9.36 3.33
C GLY A 232 -17.66 -7.85 3.11
N ASP A 233 -18.49 -7.18 3.89
CA ASP A 233 -18.69 -5.72 3.87
C ASP A 233 -18.05 -5.02 5.08
N TYR A 234 -17.44 -5.79 6.00
CA TYR A 234 -16.84 -5.27 7.22
C TYR A 234 -15.70 -6.16 7.74
N PHE A 235 -14.55 -5.54 8.05
CA PHE A 235 -13.32 -6.24 8.47
C PHE A 235 -12.71 -5.70 9.78
N GLY A 236 -13.46 -4.90 10.54
CA GLY A 236 -13.04 -4.34 11.82
C GLY A 236 -12.81 -5.41 12.90
N GLU A 237 -11.94 -5.10 13.86
CA GLU A 237 -11.61 -5.99 15.01
C GLU A 237 -12.78 -6.16 16.00
N ASP A 238 -13.78 -5.29 15.93
CA ASP A 238 -15.02 -5.32 16.72
C ASP A 238 -16.04 -6.36 16.22
N ASP A 239 -15.90 -6.87 14.98
CA ASP A 239 -16.66 -8.05 14.52
C ASP A 239 -16.09 -9.38 15.06
N ILE A 240 -15.02 -9.32 15.86
CA ILE A 240 -14.37 -10.51 16.41
C ILE A 240 -14.94 -10.85 17.78
N ILE A 241 -15.74 -11.92 17.83
CA ILE A 241 -16.19 -12.51 19.09
C ILE A 241 -15.16 -13.56 19.52
N ARG A 242 -14.49 -13.35 20.66
CA ARG A 242 -13.47 -14.25 21.21
C ARG A 242 -14.08 -15.08 22.33
N TYR A 243 -14.02 -16.40 22.20
CA TYR A 243 -14.59 -17.34 23.18
C TYR A 243 -13.54 -17.91 24.13
N GLU A 244 -12.35 -18.19 23.62
CA GLU A 244 -11.23 -18.73 24.38
C GLU A 244 -9.94 -18.08 23.90
N ASP A 245 -9.18 -17.53 24.85
CA ASP A 245 -7.90 -16.87 24.59
C ASP A 245 -6.93 -17.17 25.74
N VAL A 246 -5.90 -17.98 25.47
CA VAL A 246 -4.84 -18.29 26.45
C VAL A 246 -3.95 -17.09 26.79
N TYR A 247 -4.12 -15.97 26.08
CA TYR A 247 -3.33 -14.74 26.26
C TYR A 247 -4.08 -13.64 27.02
N GLY A 248 -5.26 -13.92 27.56
CA GLY A 248 -5.96 -13.03 28.50
C GLY A 248 -6.55 -11.75 27.90
N ARG A 249 -6.83 -11.70 26.59
CA ARG A 249 -7.45 -10.52 25.93
C ARG A 249 -8.96 -10.48 26.04
N ILE A 250 -9.59 -11.52 26.59
CA ILE A 250 -11.02 -11.52 26.91
C ILE A 250 -11.20 -10.73 28.20
N LYS A 251 -11.82 -9.54 28.13
CA LYS A 251 -12.44 -8.95 29.32
C LYS A 251 -13.65 -9.81 29.67
N ASN A 252 -13.55 -10.58 30.75
CA ASN A 252 -14.73 -11.21 31.34
C ASN A 252 -15.70 -10.08 31.73
N ASN A 253 -16.75 -9.87 30.94
CA ASN A 253 -17.93 -9.18 31.43
C ASN A 253 -18.62 -10.18 32.37
N ILE A 254 -18.27 -10.09 33.65
CA ILE A 254 -19.06 -10.64 34.76
C ILE A 254 -20.38 -9.87 34.82
#